data_AF-A0A540NLX0-F1
#
_entry.id   AF-A0A540NLX0-F1
#
_cell.length_a   1.000
_cell.length_b   1.000
_cell.length_c   1.000
_cell.angle_alpha   90.00
_cell.angle_beta   90.00
_cell.angle_gamma   90.00
#
_symmetry.space_group_name_H-M   'P 1'
#
loop_
_entity.id
_entity.type
_entity.pdbx_description
1 polymer ?
#
loop_
_entity_poly.entity_id
_entity_poly.type
_entity_poly.pdbx_seq_one_letter_code
_entity_poly.pdbx_strand_id
1 'polypeptide(L)'
;MGNNTCRDTSLYKSRDIGRVSIHNSNSSSLTKFKPSWPISLCLLPYQMATQLLFFAFLAVTSSIALASDPSSLQDFCVADATSSVLVNGRVCKDPKLVEANDFFFSGLAQAGNTSNAVGSRVTPVSVAQIGGLNTLGISVARIDFAPWGLNPPHTHPRATEILTVLEGSLKVGFVTSNPENRLISKVLQKGDVFVFPVGLVHFQQNVGHGNAVAIVALSSQNPGVIAIANAVFGSNPDIPADILAKAFQVDTNAIYGLQSKF
;
A
#
# COMPACT_ATOMS: atom_id res chain seq x y z
N MET A 1 -35.73 -17.93 41.45
CA MET A 1 -35.44 -19.16 42.21
C MET A 1 -34.83 -20.18 41.25
N GLY A 2 -33.58 -20.56 41.46
CA GLY A 2 -32.84 -21.49 40.62
C GLY A 2 -31.42 -21.63 41.19
N ASN A 3 -31.23 -22.63 42.05
CA ASN A 3 -29.98 -22.95 42.75
C ASN A 3 -28.91 -23.46 41.78
N ASN A 4 -27.76 -22.77 41.71
CA ASN A 4 -26.54 -23.34 41.15
C ASN A 4 -25.60 -23.76 42.29
N THR A 5 -25.62 -25.05 42.60
CA THR A 5 -24.67 -25.72 43.49
C THR A 5 -23.42 -26.12 42.69
N CYS A 6 -22.25 -25.57 43.02
CA CYS A 6 -20.97 -26.11 42.55
C CYS A 6 -20.70 -27.44 43.26
N ARG A 7 -20.45 -28.49 42.47
CA ARG A 7 -19.99 -29.80 42.98
C ARG A 7 -18.50 -29.72 43.30
N ASP A 8 -18.15 -30.05 44.55
CA ASP A 8 -16.80 -30.39 44.97
C ASP A 8 -16.37 -31.74 44.37
N THR A 9 -15.22 -31.77 43.69
CA THR A 9 -14.48 -33.00 43.43
C THR A 9 -13.23 -32.99 44.29
N SER A 10 -13.28 -33.67 45.43
CA SER A 10 -12.12 -33.98 46.27
C SER A 10 -11.36 -35.16 45.65
N LEU A 11 -10.09 -34.93 45.30
CA LEU A 11 -9.13 -36.00 44.99
C LEU A 11 -8.33 -36.31 46.26
N TYR A 12 -8.66 -37.42 46.89
CA TYR A 12 -7.91 -38.05 47.97
C TYR A 12 -6.52 -38.50 47.49
N LYS A 13 -5.46 -38.15 48.22
CA LYS A 13 -4.17 -38.83 48.16
C LYS A 13 -3.77 -39.22 49.58
N SER A 14 -3.96 -40.49 49.91
CA SER A 14 -3.53 -41.12 51.17
C SER A 14 -2.19 -41.84 50.97
N ARG A 15 -1.28 -41.69 51.95
CA ARG A 15 -0.27 -42.68 52.37
C ARG A 15 0.44 -42.18 53.65
N ASP A 16 -0.09 -42.61 54.80
CA ASP A 16 0.54 -43.46 55.84
C ASP A 16 2.08 -43.48 55.98
N ILE A 17 2.73 -43.66 57.15
CA ILE A 17 2.38 -43.84 58.58
C ILE A 17 3.70 -43.57 59.35
N GLY A 18 3.64 -42.82 60.45
CA GLY A 18 4.68 -42.72 61.48
C GLY A 18 4.07 -43.02 62.85
N ARG A 19 4.63 -44.01 63.54
CA ARG A 19 4.20 -44.63 64.80
C ARG A 19 4.31 -43.66 66.00
N VAL A 20 3.37 -43.69 66.97
CA VAL A 20 3.58 -43.73 68.44
C VAL A 20 2.24 -43.56 69.18
N SER A 21 2.19 -44.19 70.35
CA SER A 21 1.05 -44.58 71.18
C SER A 21 0.59 -43.54 72.23
N ILE A 22 -0.68 -43.66 72.63
CA ILE A 22 -1.25 -43.57 74.00
C ILE A 22 -1.69 -42.19 74.59
N HIS A 23 -2.96 -42.23 75.03
CA HIS A 23 -3.68 -41.52 76.12
C HIS A 23 -4.21 -40.07 76.00
N ASN A 24 -5.55 -40.05 75.95
CA ASN A 24 -6.49 -39.42 76.88
C ASN A 24 -6.88 -37.93 76.73
N SER A 25 -8.21 -37.76 76.60
CA SER A 25 -9.04 -36.66 77.11
C SER A 25 -8.52 -35.22 77.01
N ASN A 26 -9.04 -34.45 76.05
CA ASN A 26 -10.00 -33.40 76.38
C ASN A 26 -10.58 -32.72 75.14
N SER A 27 -11.90 -32.53 75.20
CA SER A 27 -12.70 -31.80 74.24
C SER A 27 -12.21 -30.35 74.15
N SER A 28 -11.81 -29.91 72.96
CA SER A 28 -11.77 -28.50 72.58
C SER A 28 -12.41 -28.35 71.20
N SER A 29 -13.29 -27.37 71.09
CA SER A 29 -14.20 -27.18 69.96
C SER A 29 -13.46 -26.97 68.63
N LEU A 30 -13.69 -27.86 67.67
CA LEU A 30 -13.35 -27.66 66.26
C LEU A 30 -14.34 -26.67 65.65
N THR A 31 -13.99 -25.38 65.63
CA THR A 31 -14.65 -24.42 64.76
C THR A 31 -14.35 -24.81 63.31
N LYS A 32 -15.37 -25.34 62.60
CA LYS A 32 -15.32 -25.54 61.16
C LYS A 32 -15.14 -24.18 60.48
N PHE A 33 -13.91 -23.84 60.11
CA PHE A 33 -13.66 -22.79 59.12
C PHE A 33 -14.25 -23.29 57.79
N LYS A 34 -15.43 -22.80 57.43
CA LYS A 34 -15.88 -22.79 56.04
C LYS A 34 -15.06 -21.71 55.34
N PRO A 35 -14.16 -22.02 54.39
CA PRO A 35 -13.52 -20.99 53.62
C PRO A 35 -14.60 -20.42 52.68
N SER A 36 -15.23 -19.32 53.07
CA SER A 36 -16.03 -18.51 52.17
C SER A 36 -15.06 -17.78 51.24
N TRP A 37 -14.65 -18.45 50.17
CA TRP A 37 -13.99 -17.74 49.08
C TRP A 37 -15.02 -16.73 48.54
N PRO A 38 -14.68 -15.43 48.42
CA PRO A 38 -15.61 -14.46 47.89
C PRO A 38 -15.99 -14.89 46.47
N ILE A 39 -17.30 -14.91 46.16
CA ILE A 39 -17.88 -15.24 44.84
C ILE A 39 -17.15 -14.48 43.70
N SER A 40 -16.57 -13.32 44.03
CA SER A 40 -15.69 -12.53 43.18
C SER A 40 -14.54 -13.31 42.52
N LEU A 41 -13.90 -14.29 43.21
CA LEU A 41 -12.78 -15.04 42.63
C LEU A 41 -13.23 -16.07 41.56
N CYS A 42 -14.48 -16.53 41.58
CA CYS A 42 -15.00 -17.51 40.61
C CYS A 42 -15.43 -16.89 39.28
N LEU A 43 -15.65 -15.57 39.22
CA LEU A 43 -16.09 -14.86 38.01
C LEU A 43 -14.92 -14.36 37.16
N LEU A 44 -13.73 -14.25 37.74
CA LEU A 44 -12.49 -13.86 37.06
C LEU A 44 -12.22 -14.65 35.76
N PRO A 45 -12.28 -16.00 35.72
CA PRO A 45 -11.98 -16.74 34.48
C PRO A 45 -13.02 -16.52 33.37
N TYR A 46 -14.31 -16.35 33.71
CA TYR A 46 -15.36 -16.06 32.73
C TYR A 46 -15.22 -14.66 32.14
N GLN A 47 -14.85 -13.68 32.96
CA GLN A 47 -14.68 -12.30 32.55
C GLN A 47 -13.45 -12.14 31.64
N MET A 48 -12.37 -12.85 31.95
CA MET A 48 -11.16 -12.92 31.11
C MET A 48 -11.42 -13.61 29.76
N ALA A 49 -12.18 -14.71 29.75
CA ALA A 49 -12.55 -15.42 28.51
C ALA A 49 -13.43 -14.56 27.59
N THR A 50 -14.38 -13.80 28.16
CA THR A 50 -15.27 -12.91 27.40
C THR A 50 -14.50 -11.75 26.78
N GLN A 51 -13.52 -11.18 27.51
CA GLN A 51 -12.64 -10.15 26.98
C GLN A 51 -11.73 -10.70 25.85
N LEU A 52 -11.18 -11.89 26.02
CA LEU A 52 -10.37 -12.55 24.98
C LEU A 52 -11.18 -12.81 23.71
N LEU A 53 -12.42 -13.29 23.82
CA LEU A 53 -13.32 -13.48 22.68
C LEU A 53 -13.68 -12.15 22.00
N PHE A 54 -13.88 -11.08 22.76
CA PHE A 54 -14.14 -9.74 22.23
C PHE A 54 -12.92 -9.20 21.47
N PHE A 55 -11.71 -9.31 22.02
CA PHE A 55 -10.49 -8.89 21.33
C PHE A 55 -10.17 -9.75 20.11
N ALA A 56 -10.44 -11.06 20.15
CA ALA A 56 -10.30 -11.93 18.99
C ALA A 56 -11.32 -11.58 17.89
N PHE A 57 -12.56 -11.27 18.25
CA PHE A 57 -13.58 -10.79 17.32
C PHE A 57 -13.19 -9.44 16.70
N LEU A 58 -12.69 -8.50 17.50
CA LEU A 58 -12.21 -7.19 17.04
C LEU A 58 -10.98 -7.31 16.12
N ALA A 59 -10.09 -8.29 16.38
CA ALA A 59 -8.94 -8.60 15.54
C ALA A 59 -9.34 -9.24 14.19
N VAL A 60 -10.45 -9.99 14.16
CA VAL A 60 -11.00 -10.58 12.92
C VAL A 60 -11.78 -9.53 12.09
N THR A 61 -12.43 -8.56 12.74
CA THR A 61 -13.16 -7.48 12.06
C THR A 61 -12.30 -6.28 11.67
N SER A 62 -11.02 -6.25 12.08
CA SER A 62 -10.06 -5.26 11.59
C SER A 62 -9.61 -5.66 10.19
N SER A 63 -10.38 -5.22 9.19
CA SER A 63 -9.98 -5.30 7.78
C SER A 63 -8.59 -4.70 7.63
N ILE A 64 -7.62 -5.51 7.20
CA ILE A 64 -6.31 -5.01 6.79
C ILE A 64 -6.57 -4.12 5.57
N ALA A 65 -6.51 -2.81 5.74
CA ALA A 65 -6.53 -1.87 4.63
C ALA A 65 -5.23 -2.07 3.84
N LEU A 66 -5.33 -2.79 2.72
CA LEU A 66 -4.21 -2.92 1.79
C LEU A 66 -4.14 -1.64 0.95
N ALA A 67 -2.99 -0.97 0.97
CA ALA A 67 -2.73 0.24 0.18
C ALA A 67 -2.29 -0.06 -1.27
N SER A 68 -2.45 -1.32 -1.70
CA SER A 68 -2.17 -1.80 -3.06
C SER A 68 -3.48 -2.19 -3.76
N ASP A 69 -3.40 -2.42 -5.07
CA ASP A 69 -4.53 -3.00 -5.82
C ASP A 69 -5.00 -4.31 -5.13
N PRO A 70 -6.32 -4.51 -4.92
CA PRO A 70 -6.86 -5.73 -4.36
C PRO A 70 -6.60 -6.94 -5.27
N SER A 71 -6.37 -8.11 -4.67
CA SER A 71 -6.29 -9.37 -5.43
C SER A 71 -7.60 -9.64 -6.18
N SER A 72 -7.50 -10.17 -7.40
CA SER A 72 -8.65 -10.59 -8.19
C SER A 72 -9.40 -11.74 -7.49
N LEU A 73 -10.74 -11.71 -7.55
CA LEU A 73 -11.60 -12.76 -6.97
C LEU A 73 -12.11 -13.78 -8.02
N GLN A 74 -11.74 -13.57 -9.28
CA GLN A 74 -12.09 -14.37 -10.44
C GLN A 74 -11.03 -14.17 -11.54
N ASP A 75 -11.06 -14.98 -12.59
CA ASP A 75 -10.05 -14.97 -13.67
C ASP A 75 -9.91 -13.60 -14.36
N PHE A 76 -11.02 -12.90 -14.59
CA PHE A 76 -11.02 -11.56 -15.17
C PHE A 76 -12.25 -10.74 -14.78
N CYS A 77 -12.11 -9.42 -14.83
CA CYS A 77 -13.20 -8.45 -14.69
C CYS A 77 -12.87 -7.25 -15.59
N VAL A 78 -13.16 -7.36 -16.89
CA VAL A 78 -12.91 -6.28 -17.85
C VAL A 78 -13.68 -5.03 -17.44
N ALA A 79 -13.01 -3.87 -17.36
CA ALA A 79 -13.66 -2.61 -17.03
C ALA A 79 -14.79 -2.26 -18.03
N ASP A 80 -15.99 -2.03 -17.52
CA ASP A 80 -17.12 -1.51 -18.27
C ASP A 80 -17.00 0.01 -18.40
N ALA A 81 -16.71 0.47 -19.62
CA ALA A 81 -16.60 1.89 -19.94
C ALA A 81 -17.97 2.62 -20.00
N THR A 82 -19.09 1.88 -20.01
CA THR A 82 -20.44 2.44 -20.11
C THR A 82 -21.12 2.63 -18.77
N SER A 83 -20.61 1.98 -17.72
CA SER A 83 -21.19 2.06 -16.38
C SER A 83 -20.98 3.45 -15.76
N SER A 84 -22.06 4.01 -15.21
CA SER A 84 -22.03 5.24 -14.41
C SER A 84 -21.82 5.00 -12.91
N VAL A 85 -21.79 3.72 -12.48
CA VAL A 85 -21.66 3.36 -11.07
C VAL A 85 -20.22 3.53 -10.62
N LEU A 86 -20.03 4.23 -9.49
CA LEU A 86 -18.72 4.47 -8.90
C LEU A 86 -18.40 3.41 -7.85
N VAL A 87 -17.29 2.72 -8.04
CA VAL A 87 -16.72 1.72 -7.12
C VAL A 87 -15.21 1.95 -7.00
N ASN A 88 -14.56 1.32 -6.03
CA ASN A 88 -13.09 1.26 -6.02
C ASN A 88 -12.62 0.39 -7.21
N GLY A 89 -11.94 0.99 -8.18
CA GLY A 89 -11.59 0.34 -9.45
C GLY A 89 -12.61 0.66 -10.55
N ARG A 90 -13.10 -0.36 -11.26
CA ARG A 90 -14.11 -0.24 -12.32
C ARG A 90 -15.11 -1.38 -12.21
N VAL A 91 -16.37 -1.09 -12.56
CA VAL A 91 -17.42 -2.11 -12.73
C VAL A 91 -17.03 -3.07 -13.85
N CYS A 92 -17.36 -4.36 -13.72
CA CYS A 92 -17.05 -5.36 -14.74
C CYS A 92 -18.09 -5.37 -15.87
N LYS A 93 -17.64 -5.54 -17.10
CA LYS A 93 -18.44 -5.94 -18.27
C LYS A 93 -19.00 -7.36 -18.06
N ASP A 94 -20.13 -7.69 -18.69
CA ASP A 94 -20.66 -9.07 -18.70
C ASP A 94 -19.59 -10.03 -19.24
N PRO A 95 -19.16 -11.05 -18.47
CA PRO A 95 -18.14 -12.00 -18.89
C PRO A 95 -18.46 -12.72 -20.21
N LYS A 96 -19.75 -12.86 -20.57
CA LYS A 96 -20.17 -13.49 -21.83
C LYS A 96 -19.88 -12.64 -23.07
N LEU A 97 -19.66 -11.34 -22.89
CA LEU A 97 -19.39 -10.37 -23.96
C LEU A 97 -17.90 -10.04 -24.07
N VAL A 98 -17.05 -10.67 -23.25
CA VAL A 98 -15.61 -10.40 -23.20
C VAL A 98 -14.90 -11.10 -24.35
N GLU A 99 -14.03 -10.36 -25.05
CA GLU A 99 -13.27 -10.81 -26.21
C GLU A 99 -11.78 -10.49 -26.10
N ALA A 100 -10.95 -11.04 -26.99
CA ALA A 100 -9.50 -10.80 -26.99
C ALA A 100 -9.12 -9.31 -27.06
N ASN A 101 -9.92 -8.51 -27.77
CA ASN A 101 -9.71 -7.07 -27.90
C ASN A 101 -9.84 -6.32 -26.57
N ASP A 102 -10.53 -6.87 -25.57
CA ASP A 102 -10.63 -6.27 -24.24
C ASP A 102 -9.30 -6.35 -23.45
N PHE A 103 -8.36 -7.21 -23.88
CA PHE A 103 -7.05 -7.43 -23.26
C PHE A 103 -5.88 -6.94 -24.11
N PHE A 104 -6.15 -6.28 -25.22
CA PHE A 104 -5.15 -5.96 -26.23
C PHE A 104 -4.95 -4.46 -26.39
N PHE A 105 -3.70 -4.05 -26.60
CA PHE A 105 -3.35 -2.70 -27.03
C PHE A 105 -2.26 -2.75 -28.10
N SER A 106 -2.54 -2.15 -29.26
CA SER A 106 -1.53 -1.81 -30.25
C SER A 106 -1.14 -0.34 -30.12
N GLY A 107 0.14 -0.02 -30.17
CA GLY A 107 0.59 1.37 -30.23
C GLY A 107 1.97 1.64 -29.65
N LEU A 108 2.43 0.80 -28.72
CA LEU A 108 3.75 0.98 -28.08
C LEU A 108 4.94 0.83 -29.04
N ALA A 109 4.73 0.33 -30.28
CA ALA A 109 5.76 0.34 -31.30
C ALA A 109 6.09 1.76 -31.83
N GLN A 110 5.13 2.67 -31.76
CA GLN A 110 5.27 4.04 -32.27
C GLN A 110 5.91 4.94 -31.22
N ALA A 111 6.91 5.72 -31.62
CA ALA A 111 7.55 6.69 -30.74
C ALA A 111 6.59 7.85 -30.43
N GLY A 112 6.53 8.26 -29.16
CA GLY A 112 5.82 9.45 -28.75
C GLY A 112 6.47 10.74 -29.27
N ASN A 113 5.67 11.79 -29.44
CA ASN A 113 6.20 13.11 -29.84
C ASN A 113 6.95 13.78 -28.68
N THR A 114 8.28 13.85 -28.81
CA THR A 114 9.20 14.48 -27.85
C THR A 114 9.48 15.96 -28.15
N SER A 115 8.83 16.55 -29.15
CA SER A 115 8.94 17.99 -29.47
C SER A 115 8.13 18.84 -28.48
N ASN A 116 8.55 18.84 -27.22
CA ASN A 116 7.93 19.57 -26.12
C ASN A 116 9.01 20.09 -25.15
N ALA A 117 8.61 20.91 -24.18
CA ALA A 117 9.53 21.62 -23.28
C ALA A 117 10.50 20.70 -22.50
N VAL A 118 10.09 19.48 -22.21
CA VAL A 118 10.91 18.52 -21.44
C VAL A 118 11.62 17.49 -22.32
N GLY A 119 11.32 17.43 -23.62
CA GLY A 119 12.00 16.53 -24.55
C GLY A 119 11.69 15.05 -24.35
N SER A 120 10.59 14.71 -23.66
CA SER A 120 10.19 13.33 -23.41
C SER A 120 8.69 13.12 -23.60
N ARG A 121 8.26 11.88 -23.80
CA ARG A 121 6.85 11.51 -23.92
C ARG A 121 6.60 10.14 -23.31
N VAL A 122 5.68 10.10 -22.35
CA VAL A 122 5.14 8.86 -21.78
C VAL A 122 3.88 8.46 -22.55
N THR A 123 3.82 7.20 -22.97
CA THR A 123 2.65 6.56 -23.59
C THR A 123 2.15 5.45 -22.65
N PRO A 124 1.17 5.74 -21.78
CA PRO A 124 0.68 4.79 -20.79
C PRO A 124 -0.26 3.75 -21.38
N VAL A 125 -0.22 2.55 -20.80
CA VAL A 125 -1.15 1.44 -21.05
C VAL A 125 -1.59 0.90 -19.69
N SER A 126 -2.55 1.63 -19.12
CA SER A 126 -3.21 1.33 -17.85
C SER A 126 -4.60 0.74 -18.09
N VAL A 127 -5.38 0.52 -17.03
CA VAL A 127 -6.80 0.13 -17.15
C VAL A 127 -7.63 1.08 -18.03
N ALA A 128 -7.17 2.32 -18.23
CA ALA A 128 -7.82 3.28 -19.12
C ALA A 128 -7.62 2.96 -20.62
N GLN A 129 -6.57 2.20 -20.97
CA GLN A 129 -6.27 1.79 -22.34
C GLN A 129 -6.64 0.32 -22.60
N ILE A 130 -6.46 -0.55 -21.60
CA ILE A 130 -6.85 -1.97 -21.67
C ILE A 130 -7.82 -2.25 -20.54
N GLY A 131 -9.11 -2.40 -20.85
CA GLY A 131 -10.14 -2.69 -19.86
C GLY A 131 -9.88 -3.98 -19.08
N GLY A 132 -9.28 -4.98 -19.73
CA GLY A 132 -8.89 -6.25 -19.14
C GLY A 132 -7.81 -6.18 -18.05
N LEU A 133 -7.13 -5.04 -17.86
CA LEU A 133 -6.21 -4.85 -16.73
C LEU A 133 -6.93 -4.63 -15.39
N ASN A 134 -8.24 -4.39 -15.42
CA ASN A 134 -9.00 -4.16 -14.20
C ASN A 134 -8.95 -5.39 -13.28
N THR A 135 -8.70 -5.16 -12.00
CA THR A 135 -8.44 -6.12 -10.92
C THR A 135 -7.11 -6.88 -10.99
N LEU A 136 -6.26 -6.66 -12.00
CA LEU A 136 -5.03 -7.46 -12.20
C LEU A 136 -3.76 -6.84 -11.60
N GLY A 137 -3.83 -5.62 -11.05
CA GLY A 137 -2.73 -5.06 -10.27
C GLY A 137 -1.48 -4.66 -11.05
N ILE A 138 -1.57 -4.51 -12.37
CA ILE A 138 -0.42 -4.16 -13.22
C ILE A 138 -0.77 -3.18 -14.34
N SER A 139 0.23 -2.44 -14.80
CA SER A 139 0.19 -1.65 -16.03
C SER A 139 1.57 -1.51 -16.66
N VAL A 140 1.64 -0.99 -17.88
CA VAL A 140 2.89 -0.76 -18.61
C VAL A 140 2.87 0.62 -19.26
N ALA A 141 4.04 1.21 -19.49
CA ALA A 141 4.15 2.41 -20.34
C ALA A 141 5.44 2.37 -21.15
N ARG A 142 5.42 3.02 -22.32
CA ARG A 142 6.62 3.37 -23.08
C ARG A 142 7.02 4.81 -22.78
N ILE A 143 8.31 5.07 -22.71
CA ILE A 143 8.84 6.41 -22.59
C ILE A 143 9.87 6.64 -23.71
N ASP A 144 9.66 7.69 -24.48
CA ASP A 144 10.56 8.16 -25.52
C ASP A 144 11.24 9.46 -25.07
N PHE A 145 12.54 9.58 -25.32
CA PHE A 145 13.35 10.75 -24.97
C PHE A 145 14.13 11.24 -26.19
N ALA A 146 14.02 12.53 -26.49
CA ALA A 146 14.98 13.24 -27.35
C ALA A 146 16.36 13.30 -26.67
N PRO A 147 17.44 13.71 -27.37
CA PRO A 147 18.72 13.99 -26.73
C PRO A 147 18.53 15.01 -25.59
N TRP A 148 19.08 14.72 -24.41
CA TRP A 148 18.87 15.52 -23.18
C TRP A 148 17.44 15.63 -22.66
N GLY A 149 16.50 14.91 -23.25
CA GLY A 149 15.11 14.82 -22.79
C GLY A 149 15.03 14.33 -21.34
N LEU A 150 14.11 14.93 -20.59
CA LEU A 150 13.88 14.70 -19.18
C LEU A 150 12.44 14.23 -18.99
N ASN A 151 12.25 13.13 -18.28
CA ASN A 151 11.01 12.87 -17.56
C ASN A 151 11.20 13.48 -16.16
N PRO A 152 10.59 14.65 -15.87
CA PRO A 152 10.93 15.45 -14.69
C PRO A 152 10.67 14.71 -13.37
N PRO A 153 11.15 15.23 -12.22
CA PRO A 153 10.82 14.67 -10.92
C PRO A 153 9.32 14.44 -10.76
N HIS A 154 8.94 13.18 -10.52
CA HIS A 154 7.56 12.75 -10.31
C HIS A 154 7.48 11.59 -9.33
N THR A 155 6.27 11.23 -8.92
CA THR A 155 6.01 10.05 -8.08
C THR A 155 4.74 9.31 -8.52
N HIS A 156 4.72 8.00 -8.27
CA HIS A 156 3.56 7.13 -8.44
C HIS A 156 2.98 6.82 -7.05
N PRO A 157 1.83 7.41 -6.66
CA PRO A 157 1.29 7.25 -5.32
C PRO A 157 0.79 5.83 -5.02
N ARG A 158 0.59 4.99 -6.04
CA ARG A 158 -0.04 3.67 -5.91
C ARG A 158 0.73 2.52 -6.56
N ALA A 159 1.94 2.75 -7.06
CA ALA A 159 2.72 1.69 -7.69
C ALA A 159 4.22 1.84 -7.51
N THR A 160 4.89 0.71 -7.33
CA THR A 160 6.31 0.57 -7.64
C THR A 160 6.47 0.49 -9.15
N GLU A 161 7.53 1.08 -9.68
CA GLU A 161 7.89 1.02 -11.09
C GLU A 161 9.17 0.22 -11.29
N ILE A 162 9.22 -0.58 -12.35
CA ILE A 162 10.46 -1.16 -12.87
C ILE A 162 10.65 -0.73 -14.32
N LEU A 163 11.80 -0.13 -14.61
CA LEU A 163 12.16 0.41 -15.91
C LEU A 163 13.21 -0.46 -16.59
N THR A 164 13.02 -0.77 -17.87
CA THR A 164 14.00 -1.43 -18.74
C THR A 164 14.34 -0.51 -19.92
N VAL A 165 15.63 -0.26 -20.15
CA VAL A 165 16.08 0.52 -21.31
C VAL A 165 16.08 -0.35 -22.57
N LEU A 166 15.37 0.08 -23.61
CA LEU A 166 15.35 -0.60 -24.90
C LEU A 166 16.39 -0.04 -25.86
N GLU A 167 16.65 1.27 -25.80
CA GLU A 167 17.59 1.99 -26.67
C GLU A 167 18.18 3.22 -25.94
N GLY A 168 19.41 3.60 -26.31
CA GLY A 168 20.10 4.78 -25.77
C GLY A 168 20.68 4.58 -24.36
N SER A 169 20.89 5.70 -23.66
CA SER A 169 21.45 5.73 -22.31
C SER A 169 20.66 6.68 -21.42
N LEU A 170 20.18 6.20 -20.27
CA LEU A 170 19.35 6.98 -19.34
C LEU A 170 20.04 7.12 -17.99
N LYS A 171 20.23 8.37 -17.52
CA LYS A 171 20.49 8.63 -16.11
C LYS A 171 19.16 8.59 -15.37
N VAL A 172 19.05 7.71 -14.39
CA VAL A 172 17.85 7.56 -13.56
C VAL A 172 18.19 7.74 -12.09
N GLY A 173 17.20 8.08 -11.28
CA GLY A 173 17.36 8.02 -9.82
C GLY A 173 16.09 8.36 -9.05
N PHE A 174 16.09 7.98 -7.77
CA PHE A 174 15.06 8.36 -6.79
C PHE A 174 15.68 8.93 -5.53
N VAL A 175 14.89 9.64 -4.74
CA VAL A 175 15.30 10.26 -3.48
C VAL A 175 14.64 9.53 -2.31
N THR A 176 15.43 9.15 -1.30
CA THR A 176 14.92 8.53 -0.07
C THR A 176 14.12 9.53 0.77
N SER A 177 13.25 9.05 1.65
CA SER A 177 12.46 9.93 2.52
C SER A 177 13.31 10.63 3.59
N ASN A 178 12.68 11.58 4.29
CA ASN A 178 13.28 12.24 5.45
C ASN A 178 13.79 11.24 6.52
N PRO A 179 14.83 11.59 7.28
CA PRO A 179 15.58 12.86 7.21
C PRO A 179 16.68 12.89 6.14
N GLU A 180 16.97 11.76 5.49
CA GLU A 180 18.19 11.61 4.69
C GLU A 180 18.12 12.36 3.34
N ASN A 181 16.98 12.28 2.64
CA ASN A 181 16.79 12.88 1.31
C ASN A 181 17.93 12.52 0.34
N ARG A 182 18.43 11.27 0.41
CA ARG A 182 19.58 10.82 -0.37
C ARG A 182 19.16 10.41 -1.76
N LEU A 183 19.88 10.91 -2.75
CA LEU A 183 19.76 10.47 -4.14
C LEU A 183 20.44 9.11 -4.35
N ILE A 184 19.68 8.14 -4.86
CA ILE A 184 20.19 6.87 -5.39
C ILE A 184 20.02 6.93 -6.91
N SER A 185 21.12 6.88 -7.66
CA SER A 185 21.10 7.06 -9.12
C SER A 185 22.10 6.18 -9.86
N LYS A 186 21.82 5.93 -11.15
CA LYS A 186 22.69 5.17 -12.06
C LYS A 186 22.48 5.65 -13.51
N VAL A 187 23.53 5.53 -14.33
CA VAL A 187 23.39 5.60 -15.80
C VAL A 187 23.17 4.19 -16.31
N LEU A 188 22.03 3.96 -16.95
CA LEU A 188 21.60 2.71 -17.55
C LEU A 188 21.92 2.70 -19.04
N GLN A 189 22.29 1.53 -19.55
CA GLN A 189 22.45 1.24 -20.98
C GLN A 189 21.32 0.32 -21.46
N LYS A 190 21.23 0.11 -22.77
CA LYS A 190 20.30 -0.86 -23.37
C LYS A 190 20.37 -2.22 -22.66
N GLY A 191 19.21 -2.72 -22.22
CA GLY A 191 19.06 -3.98 -21.50
C GLY A 191 19.13 -3.86 -19.98
N ASP A 192 19.63 -2.73 -19.45
CA ASP A 192 19.66 -2.51 -18.01
C ASP A 192 18.27 -2.23 -17.43
N VAL A 193 18.11 -2.58 -16.16
CA VAL A 193 16.87 -2.44 -15.40
C VAL A 193 17.10 -1.64 -14.12
N PHE A 194 16.10 -0.84 -13.71
CA PHE A 194 16.13 -0.08 -12.46
C PHE A 194 14.74 0.00 -11.82
N VAL A 195 14.67 -0.06 -10.49
CA VAL A 195 13.41 -0.09 -9.74
C VAL A 195 13.24 1.22 -8.96
N PHE A 196 12.04 1.79 -9.04
CA PHE A 196 11.62 2.97 -8.27
C PHE A 196 10.56 2.54 -7.24
N PRO A 197 10.86 2.60 -5.93
CA PRO A 197 9.89 2.25 -4.90
C PRO A 197 8.64 3.14 -4.93
N VAL A 198 7.48 2.56 -4.63
CA VAL A 198 6.20 3.27 -4.55
C VAL A 198 6.29 4.56 -3.74
N GLY A 199 5.72 5.64 -4.27
CA GLY A 199 5.62 6.93 -3.60
C GLY A 199 6.90 7.76 -3.57
N LEU A 200 8.08 7.23 -3.94
CA LEU A 200 9.32 8.02 -3.95
C LEU A 200 9.44 8.91 -5.19
N VAL A 201 9.93 10.14 -4.98
CA VAL A 201 10.24 11.06 -6.07
C VAL A 201 11.42 10.53 -6.87
N HIS A 202 11.23 10.42 -8.18
CA HIS A 202 12.22 9.89 -9.10
C HIS A 202 12.16 10.59 -10.47
N PHE A 203 13.19 10.38 -11.30
CA PHE A 203 13.34 11.02 -12.60
C PHE A 203 14.13 10.14 -13.56
N GLN A 204 14.05 10.45 -14.85
CA GLN A 204 14.90 9.90 -15.90
C GLN A 204 15.35 10.99 -16.86
N GLN A 205 16.63 10.98 -17.26
CA GLN A 205 17.18 11.91 -18.25
C GLN A 205 17.98 11.14 -19.29
N ASN A 206 17.76 11.42 -20.56
CA ASN A 206 18.62 10.93 -21.62
C ASN A 206 19.97 11.65 -21.59
N VAL A 207 21.05 10.90 -21.39
CA VAL A 207 22.43 11.41 -21.35
C VAL A 207 23.25 10.98 -22.57
N GLY A 208 22.62 10.27 -23.52
CA GLY A 208 23.21 9.91 -24.80
C GLY A 208 23.06 11.01 -25.85
N HIS A 209 23.77 10.85 -26.96
CA HIS A 209 23.71 11.78 -28.10
C HIS A 209 22.50 11.57 -29.02
N GLY A 210 21.92 10.36 -29.02
CA GLY A 210 20.73 10.01 -29.79
C GLY A 210 19.47 9.97 -28.93
N ASN A 211 18.35 9.53 -29.53
CA ASN A 211 17.14 9.25 -28.77
C ASN A 211 17.33 8.06 -27.82
N ALA A 212 16.54 8.01 -26.76
CA ALA A 212 16.47 6.87 -25.85
C ALA A 212 15.02 6.40 -25.70
N VAL A 213 14.86 5.09 -25.48
CA VAL A 213 13.55 4.44 -25.33
C VAL A 213 13.60 3.52 -24.12
N ALA A 214 12.56 3.56 -23.29
CA ALA A 214 12.37 2.66 -22.18
C ALA A 214 10.95 2.11 -22.12
N ILE A 215 10.80 0.92 -21.53
CA ILE A 215 9.52 0.36 -21.11
C ILE A 215 9.53 0.29 -19.58
N VAL A 216 8.42 0.68 -18.98
CA VAL A 216 8.20 0.59 -17.55
C VAL A 216 7.00 -0.30 -17.27
N ALA A 217 7.10 -1.15 -16.25
CA ALA A 217 5.96 -1.89 -15.70
C ALA A 217 5.68 -1.37 -14.28
N LEU A 218 4.41 -1.25 -13.93
CA LEU A 218 3.97 -0.69 -12.66
C LEU A 218 3.06 -1.67 -11.93
N SER A 219 3.21 -1.76 -10.61
CA SER A 219 2.46 -2.67 -9.73
C SER A 219 1.05 -2.16 -9.37
N SER A 220 0.35 -1.54 -10.32
CA SER A 220 -1.06 -1.17 -10.20
C SER A 220 -1.68 -1.00 -11.58
N GLN A 221 -2.97 -1.33 -11.71
CA GLN A 221 -3.79 -1.04 -12.89
C GLN A 221 -3.94 0.47 -13.14
N ASN A 222 -3.78 1.27 -12.09
CA ASN A 222 -3.85 2.74 -12.12
C ASN A 222 -2.81 3.34 -11.14
N PRO A 223 -1.54 3.41 -11.54
CA PRO A 223 -0.45 3.88 -10.68
C PRO A 223 -0.64 5.33 -10.22
N GLY A 224 -1.30 6.15 -11.06
CA GLY A 224 -1.32 7.61 -10.91
C GLY A 224 0.04 8.23 -11.15
N VAL A 225 0.10 9.53 -11.43
CA VAL A 225 1.37 10.25 -11.55
C VAL A 225 1.21 11.64 -10.94
N ILE A 226 2.19 12.05 -10.15
CA ILE A 226 2.29 13.41 -9.62
C ILE A 226 3.60 13.96 -10.15
N ALA A 227 3.54 14.73 -11.23
CA ALA A 227 4.68 15.53 -11.69
C ALA A 227 4.88 16.67 -10.69
N ILE A 228 6.04 16.72 -10.02
CA ILE A 228 6.24 17.58 -8.85
C ILE A 228 6.08 19.05 -9.22
N ALA A 229 6.69 19.48 -10.33
CA ALA A 229 6.62 20.88 -10.75
C ALA A 229 5.18 21.30 -11.13
N ASN A 230 4.45 20.47 -11.88
CA ASN A 230 3.04 20.73 -12.22
C ASN A 230 2.15 20.76 -10.97
N ALA A 231 2.34 19.83 -10.03
CA ALA A 231 1.52 19.77 -8.82
C ALA A 231 1.78 20.93 -7.86
N VAL A 232 3.03 21.44 -7.81
CA VAL A 232 3.43 22.51 -6.90
C VAL A 232 3.21 23.90 -7.52
N PHE A 233 3.52 24.07 -8.81
CA PHE A 233 3.53 25.37 -9.49
C PHE A 233 2.46 25.53 -10.57
N GLY A 234 1.72 24.48 -10.93
CA GLY A 234 0.66 24.54 -11.95
C GLY A 234 -0.64 23.85 -11.50
N SER A 235 -0.90 23.83 -10.19
CA SER A 235 -2.16 23.31 -9.66
C SER A 235 -3.32 24.24 -10.03
N ASN A 236 -4.55 23.70 -10.11
CA ASN A 236 -5.73 24.53 -10.33
C ASN A 236 -6.78 24.26 -9.22
N PRO A 237 -7.08 25.23 -8.34
CA PRO A 237 -6.45 26.56 -8.25
C PRO A 237 -4.98 26.49 -7.81
N ASP A 238 -4.25 27.59 -8.03
CA ASP A 238 -2.84 27.72 -7.61
C ASP A 238 -2.69 27.57 -6.10
N ILE A 239 -1.59 26.94 -5.66
CA ILE A 239 -1.14 27.06 -4.27
C ILE A 239 -0.75 28.53 -4.03
N PRO A 240 -1.25 29.16 -2.95
CA PRO A 240 -0.91 30.55 -2.63
C PRO A 240 0.59 30.83 -2.62
N ALA A 241 0.99 31.91 -3.27
CA ALA A 241 2.39 32.24 -3.49
C ALA A 241 3.16 32.49 -2.18
N ASP A 242 2.50 32.97 -1.13
CA ASP A 242 3.08 33.16 0.21
C ASP A 242 3.42 31.82 0.91
N ILE A 243 2.58 30.80 0.72
CA ILE A 243 2.86 29.43 1.20
C ILE A 243 4.09 28.86 0.50
N LEU A 244 4.13 28.93 -0.83
CA LEU A 244 5.28 28.42 -1.59
C LEU A 244 6.54 29.23 -1.35
N ALA A 245 6.45 30.55 -1.26
CA ALA A 245 7.58 31.43 -0.93
C ALA A 245 8.20 31.03 0.42
N LYS A 246 7.35 30.79 1.43
CA LYS A 246 7.81 30.31 2.73
C LYS A 246 8.41 28.91 2.67
N ALA A 247 7.80 27.98 1.93
CA ALA A 247 8.26 26.60 1.81
C ALA A 247 9.59 26.47 1.05
N PHE A 248 9.76 27.24 -0.03
CA PHE A 248 10.95 27.24 -0.88
C PHE A 248 12.01 28.26 -0.43
N GLN A 249 11.71 29.09 0.56
CA GLN A 249 12.61 30.10 1.14
C GLN A 249 13.06 31.16 0.11
N VAL A 250 12.12 31.59 -0.73
CA VAL A 250 12.30 32.61 -1.76
C VAL A 250 11.24 33.70 -1.61
N ASP A 251 11.35 34.79 -2.37
CA ASP A 251 10.29 35.79 -2.43
C ASP A 251 9.13 35.35 -3.35
N THR A 252 8.00 36.05 -3.23
CA THR A 252 6.79 35.73 -4.01
C THR A 252 6.95 35.98 -5.51
N ASN A 253 7.83 36.87 -5.96
CA ASN A 253 8.05 37.09 -7.39
C ASN A 253 8.76 35.91 -8.04
N ALA A 254 9.69 35.26 -7.32
CA ALA A 254 10.29 34.01 -7.78
C ALA A 254 9.22 32.92 -7.98
N ILE A 255 8.25 32.82 -7.06
CA ILE A 255 7.14 31.87 -7.16
C ILE A 255 6.23 32.20 -8.35
N TYR A 256 5.80 33.46 -8.52
CA TYR A 256 5.00 33.85 -9.69
C TYR A 256 5.75 33.57 -11.00
N GLY A 257 7.07 33.77 -11.02
CA GLY A 257 7.92 33.41 -12.13
C GLY A 257 7.85 31.91 -12.46
N LEU A 258 7.89 31.04 -11.46
CA LEU A 258 7.73 29.60 -11.63
C LEU A 258 6.32 29.22 -12.07
N GLN A 259 5.28 29.75 -11.41
CA GLN A 259 3.88 29.47 -11.74
C GLN A 259 3.54 29.87 -13.17
N SER A 260 4.11 30.97 -13.68
CA SER A 260 3.90 31.39 -15.08
C SER A 260 4.42 30.42 -16.15
N LYS A 261 5.17 29.38 -15.76
CA LYS A 261 5.74 28.37 -16.67
C LYS A 261 4.91 27.09 -16.77
N PHE A 262 3.96 26.87 -15.86
CA PHE A 262 3.18 25.65 -15.74
C PHE A 262 1.69 25.92 -15.93
#